data_AF-A0A2I4HTZ3-F1
#
_entry.id   AF-A0A2I4HTZ3-F1
#
_cell.length_a   1.000
_cell.length_b   1.000
_cell.length_c   1.000
_cell.angle_alpha   90.00
_cell.angle_beta   90.00
_cell.angle_gamma   90.00
#
_symmetry.space_group_name_H-M   'P 1'
#
loop_
_entity.id
_entity.type
_entity.pdbx_description
1 polymer ?
#
loop_
_entity_poly.entity_id
_entity_poly.type
_entity_poly.pdbx_seq_one_letter_code
_entity_poly.pdbx_strand_id
1 'polypeptide(L)'
;METNSSSKEAPSMETNSEMEDTSSSTSQRSEANSGICPSHSSGDESATQEGQRIVGDRFQYSSETINRHVKTVMRALHQLERTVIRRTKTDGVHPYITKNPHNYPWFEKCLGAMDNTMIDAAAPSRLSNAYRNHRGRIAQNVLCLCDFNMKFTYVYTGWEGTAHDARVFLDALSRRYYYLVDFAFPCIEKFMPPYPRERYHQSDRYSGRQFRGYKDYFNFCHSSLHNIIERTFELLKNRFQILNAMPRYRPTRQGMLVTACCTLHNLIRTVTPNDEFIQAALALQFSEENTTGNSEVVDMSHESAEAMASQRDAIAILCGKVGLENERVEVYFKTVYGFVIFR
;
A
#
# COMPACT_ATOMS: atom_id res chain seq x y z
N MET A 1 15.46 -49.71 57.07
CA MET A 1 16.92 -49.48 57.12
C MET A 1 17.18 -48.36 56.12
N GLU A 2 16.90 -47.12 56.54
CA GLU A 2 17.88 -46.19 57.17
C GLU A 2 18.90 -45.71 56.13
N THR A 3 19.28 -44.44 55.99
CA THR A 3 19.04 -43.12 56.61
C THR A 3 19.80 -42.15 55.67
N ASN A 4 19.36 -40.95 55.32
CA ASN A 4 19.57 -39.65 56.03
C ASN A 4 19.45 -38.56 54.93
N SER A 5 19.06 -37.30 55.09
CA SER A 5 18.45 -36.46 56.14
C SER A 5 18.75 -34.99 55.74
N SER A 6 17.93 -34.06 56.25
CA SER A 6 18.09 -32.57 56.27
C SER A 6 17.59 -31.85 55.00
N SER A 7 16.43 -31.17 54.91
CA SER A 7 15.60 -30.32 55.79
C SER A 7 16.25 -29.04 56.32
N LYS A 8 15.59 -27.90 56.02
CA LYS A 8 15.18 -26.76 56.88
C LYS A 8 14.93 -25.51 56.02
N GLU A 9 13.69 -25.03 55.85
CA GLU A 9 12.87 -24.20 56.77
C GLU A 9 13.22 -22.70 56.75
N ALA A 10 12.18 -21.89 56.53
CA ALA A 10 12.11 -20.46 56.77
C ALA A 10 12.16 -20.13 58.28
N PRO A 11 12.28 -18.85 58.66
CA PRO A 11 11.21 -18.29 59.49
C PRO A 11 10.84 -16.84 59.19
N SER A 12 9.68 -16.50 59.75
CA SER A 12 8.86 -15.28 59.75
C SER A 12 9.14 -14.34 60.93
N MET A 13 8.41 -13.21 60.94
CA MET A 13 8.04 -12.34 62.10
C MET A 13 9.13 -11.36 62.60
N GLU A 14 8.90 -10.13 63.08
CA GLU A 14 7.74 -9.33 63.51
C GLU A 14 8.27 -7.88 63.79
N THR A 15 7.52 -6.82 63.44
CA THR A 15 6.96 -5.72 64.30
C THR A 15 7.85 -4.56 64.78
N ASN A 16 7.12 -3.45 65.06
CA ASN A 16 7.43 -2.19 65.77
C ASN A 16 7.81 -1.01 64.86
N SER A 17 7.04 0.08 64.68
CA SER A 17 6.17 0.95 65.50
C SER A 17 6.83 2.33 65.68
N GLU A 18 6.11 3.36 65.21
CA GLU A 18 5.95 4.71 65.78
C GLU A 18 7.17 5.65 66.00
N MET A 19 7.07 6.85 65.41
CA MET A 19 7.20 8.19 66.03
C MET A 19 7.04 9.22 64.88
N GLU A 20 5.88 9.87 64.74
CA GLU A 20 5.56 11.18 65.34
C GLU A 20 6.70 12.21 65.26
N ASP A 21 6.52 13.21 64.40
CA ASP A 21 6.85 14.58 64.79
C ASP A 21 5.75 15.52 64.26
N THR A 22 5.06 16.11 65.22
CA THR A 22 4.10 17.18 65.06
C THR A 22 4.84 18.50 65.29
N SER A 23 4.69 19.45 64.37
CA SER A 23 4.82 20.86 64.74
C SER A 23 3.93 21.72 63.85
N SER A 24 2.81 22.11 64.45
CA SER A 24 1.89 23.14 64.02
C SER A 24 2.55 24.53 64.01
N SER A 25 2.25 25.35 63.01
CA SER A 25 2.03 26.78 63.23
C SER A 25 1.08 27.35 62.17
N THR A 26 -0.14 27.61 62.60
CA THR A 26 -1.17 28.44 61.98
C THR A 26 -0.66 29.88 61.80
N SER A 27 -0.91 30.52 60.64
CA SER A 27 -1.52 31.87 60.55
C SER A 27 -1.54 32.44 59.12
N GLN A 28 -2.69 33.00 58.78
CA GLN A 28 -2.95 34.12 57.85
C GLN A 28 -3.17 33.87 56.34
N ARG A 29 -4.45 34.10 55.97
CA ARG A 29 -4.98 34.52 54.68
C ARG A 29 -4.08 35.53 53.96
N SER A 30 -3.89 35.31 52.66
CA SER A 30 -3.97 36.37 51.65
C SER A 30 -4.36 35.78 50.29
N GLU A 31 -5.45 36.29 49.73
CA GLU A 31 -5.90 36.05 48.36
C GLU A 31 -4.82 36.53 47.37
N ALA A 32 -4.46 35.69 46.40
CA ALA A 32 -3.83 36.13 45.16
C ALA A 32 -4.18 35.14 44.04
N ASN A 33 -5.13 35.55 43.22
CA ASN A 33 -5.53 34.94 41.97
C ASN A 33 -4.46 35.23 40.90
N SER A 34 -3.78 34.21 40.34
CA SER A 34 -3.21 34.30 38.98
C SER A 34 -2.69 32.95 38.46
N GLY A 35 -3.25 32.54 37.32
CA GLY A 35 -2.46 32.00 36.22
C GLY A 35 -1.97 30.56 36.31
N ILE A 36 -2.88 29.59 36.22
CA ILE A 36 -2.55 28.27 35.67
C ILE A 36 -2.27 28.49 34.18
N CYS A 37 -1.00 28.44 33.76
CA CYS A 37 -0.62 28.33 32.35
C CYS A 37 -0.85 26.88 31.87
N PRO A 38 -1.76 26.61 30.93
CA PRO A 38 -1.74 25.34 30.22
C PRO A 38 -0.63 25.42 29.18
N SER A 39 0.40 24.59 29.35
CA SER A 39 1.43 24.36 28.33
C SER A 39 0.77 23.95 27.01
N HIS A 40 0.93 24.80 26.01
CA HIS A 40 0.41 24.72 24.66
C HIS A 40 0.59 23.34 23.99
N SER A 41 -0.54 22.68 23.70
CA SER A 41 -0.69 21.68 22.63
C SER A 41 -1.56 22.23 21.48
N SER A 42 -1.46 23.53 21.20
CA SER A 42 -2.37 24.27 20.31
C SER A 42 -1.99 24.22 18.81
N GLY A 43 -1.00 23.39 18.43
CA GLY A 43 -0.51 23.31 17.05
C GLY A 43 -1.24 22.30 16.15
N ASP A 44 -1.96 21.33 16.72
CA ASP A 44 -2.52 20.18 15.99
C ASP A 44 -3.90 20.47 15.35
N GLU A 45 -4.55 21.61 15.63
CA GLU A 45 -5.98 21.77 15.36
C GLU A 45 -6.36 22.62 14.14
N SER A 46 -5.50 23.53 13.66
CA SER A 46 -5.94 24.59 12.74
C SER A 46 -6.18 24.15 11.28
N ALA A 47 -5.44 23.18 10.75
CA ALA A 47 -5.59 22.73 9.36
C ALA A 47 -6.76 21.75 9.13
N THR A 48 -7.25 21.12 10.20
CA THR A 48 -8.41 20.22 10.19
C THR A 48 -9.75 20.94 10.09
N GLN A 49 -9.76 22.27 10.24
CA GLN A 49 -10.98 23.01 10.54
C GLN A 49 -11.94 23.09 9.36
N GLU A 50 -11.49 23.29 8.11
CA GLU A 50 -12.45 23.60 7.03
C GLU A 50 -13.34 22.42 6.65
N GLY A 51 -12.77 21.22 6.43
CA GLY A 51 -13.56 20.03 6.15
C GLY A 51 -14.46 19.63 7.32
N GLN A 52 -13.97 19.79 8.56
CA GLN A 52 -14.77 19.51 9.76
C GLN A 52 -15.86 20.56 9.98
N ARG A 53 -15.62 21.81 9.58
CA ARG A 53 -16.58 22.92 9.63
C ARG A 53 -17.71 22.71 8.63
N ILE A 54 -17.41 22.33 7.39
CA ILE A 54 -18.44 22.00 6.39
C ILE A 54 -19.35 20.86 6.89
N VAL A 55 -18.76 19.82 7.47
CA VAL A 55 -19.53 18.70 8.05
C VAL A 55 -20.31 19.15 9.28
N GLY A 56 -19.69 19.95 10.16
CA GLY A 56 -20.33 20.52 11.34
C GLY A 56 -21.53 21.40 10.98
N ASP A 57 -21.38 22.28 10.00
CA ASP A 57 -22.45 23.13 9.48
C ASP A 57 -23.55 22.30 8.82
N ARG A 58 -23.21 21.25 8.07
CA ARG A 58 -24.21 20.38 7.42
C ARG A 58 -25.03 19.59 8.42
N PHE A 59 -24.41 19.04 9.46
CA PHE A 59 -25.06 18.17 10.44
C PHE A 59 -25.42 18.90 11.74
N GLN A 60 -25.17 20.20 11.83
CA GLN A 60 -25.44 21.05 12.99
C GLN A 60 -24.75 20.55 14.28
N TYR A 61 -23.48 20.16 14.17
CA TYR A 61 -22.66 19.72 15.29
C TYR A 61 -21.38 20.54 15.41
N SER A 62 -20.87 20.67 16.63
CA SER A 62 -19.56 21.30 16.85
C SER A 62 -18.44 20.50 16.17
N SER A 63 -17.38 21.21 15.75
CA SER A 63 -16.18 20.58 15.17
C SER A 63 -15.57 19.53 16.09
N GLU A 64 -15.69 19.70 17.41
CA GLU A 64 -15.23 18.72 18.40
C GLU A 64 -16.00 17.40 18.28
N THR A 65 -17.33 17.46 18.18
CA THR A 65 -18.18 16.28 18.01
C THR A 65 -17.87 15.56 16.71
N ILE A 66 -17.73 16.30 15.60
CA ILE A 66 -17.32 15.74 14.31
C ILE A 66 -15.95 15.06 14.42
N ASN A 67 -14.96 15.71 15.04
CA ASN A 67 -13.62 15.15 15.22
C ASN A 67 -13.63 13.86 16.03
N ARG A 68 -14.48 13.79 17.08
CA ARG A 68 -14.68 12.59 17.91
C ARG A 68 -15.22 11.44 17.06
N HIS A 69 -16.25 11.68 16.26
CA HIS A 69 -16.81 10.66 15.37
C HIS A 69 -15.82 10.20 14.31
N VAL A 70 -15.10 11.12 13.66
CA VAL A 70 -14.06 10.78 12.68
C VAL A 70 -12.99 9.90 13.32
N LYS A 71 -12.52 10.23 14.53
CA LYS A 71 -11.57 9.39 15.28
C LYS A 71 -12.12 8.00 15.57
N THR A 72 -13.37 7.90 16.02
CA THR A 72 -14.02 6.63 16.33
C THR A 72 -14.15 5.74 15.10
N VAL A 73 -14.64 6.30 13.99
CA VAL A 73 -14.80 5.58 12.71
C VAL A 73 -13.45 5.13 12.16
N MET A 74 -12.45 6.01 12.16
CA MET A 74 -11.09 5.69 11.70
C MET A 74 -10.49 4.52 12.49
N ARG A 75 -10.65 4.51 13.83
CA ARG A 75 -10.18 3.39 14.67
C ARG A 75 -10.92 2.09 14.37
N ALA A 76 -12.23 2.14 14.20
CA ALA A 76 -13.03 0.97 13.85
C ALA A 76 -12.62 0.39 12.49
N LEU A 77 -12.43 1.24 11.48
CA LEU A 77 -11.94 0.83 10.16
C LEU A 77 -10.53 0.23 10.24
N HIS A 78 -9.63 0.85 11.01
CA HIS A 78 -8.29 0.31 11.21
C HIS A 78 -8.30 -1.06 11.90
N GLN A 79 -9.22 -1.31 12.83
CA GLN A 79 -9.38 -2.65 13.42
C GLN A 79 -9.94 -3.68 12.43
N LEU A 80 -10.86 -3.26 11.55
CA LEU A 80 -11.42 -4.09 10.48
C LEU A 80 -10.42 -4.44 9.39
N GLU A 81 -9.34 -3.67 9.24
CA GLU A 81 -8.27 -3.93 8.28
C GLU A 81 -7.85 -5.40 8.28
N ARG A 82 -7.61 -6.00 9.45
CA ARG A 82 -7.13 -7.39 9.58
C ARG A 82 -8.06 -8.44 8.96
N THR A 83 -9.35 -8.13 8.83
CA THR A 83 -10.34 -9.05 8.24
C THR A 83 -10.70 -8.68 6.80
N VAL A 84 -10.53 -7.41 6.42
CA VAL A 84 -10.92 -6.85 5.12
C VAL A 84 -9.76 -6.77 4.14
N ILE A 85 -8.58 -6.36 4.58
CA ILE A 85 -7.34 -6.31 3.79
C ILE A 85 -6.63 -7.63 4.00
N ARG A 86 -7.00 -8.59 3.16
CA ARG A 86 -6.39 -9.92 3.12
C ARG A 86 -6.43 -10.44 1.71
N ARG A 87 -5.60 -11.43 1.44
CA ARG A 87 -5.61 -12.13 0.16
C ARG A 87 -7.00 -12.70 -0.15
N THR A 88 -7.50 -12.39 -1.34
CA THR A 88 -8.68 -13.04 -1.91
C THR A 88 -8.34 -14.51 -2.17
N LYS A 89 -9.14 -15.43 -1.62
CA LYS A 89 -9.02 -16.86 -1.98
C LYS A 89 -9.48 -17.01 -3.43
N THR A 90 -8.53 -17.21 -4.33
CA THR A 90 -8.81 -17.54 -5.72
C THR A 90 -8.44 -19.00 -5.95
N ASP A 91 -9.46 -19.83 -6.14
CA ASP A 91 -9.27 -21.20 -6.62
C ASP A 91 -9.04 -21.13 -8.13
N GLY A 92 -7.80 -21.32 -8.56
CA GLY A 92 -7.40 -21.22 -9.97
C GLY A 92 -6.93 -19.84 -10.42
N VAL A 93 -6.97 -19.59 -11.72
CA VAL A 93 -6.43 -18.38 -12.37
C VAL A 93 -7.46 -17.26 -12.34
N HIS A 94 -7.02 -16.04 -11.99
CA HIS A 94 -7.93 -14.90 -11.91
C HIS A 94 -8.59 -14.59 -13.28
N PRO A 95 -9.91 -14.32 -13.35
CA PRO A 95 -10.60 -14.03 -14.61
C PRO A 95 -10.01 -12.87 -15.43
N TYR A 96 -9.40 -11.90 -14.74
CA TYR A 96 -8.69 -10.78 -15.39
C TYR A 96 -7.52 -11.25 -16.27
N ILE A 97 -6.80 -12.29 -15.85
CA ILE A 97 -5.71 -12.88 -16.62
C ILE A 97 -6.30 -13.73 -17.75
N THR A 98 -7.27 -14.60 -17.47
CA THR A 98 -7.83 -15.53 -18.46
C THR A 98 -8.56 -14.84 -19.62
N LYS A 99 -9.14 -13.66 -19.38
CA LYS A 99 -9.81 -12.86 -20.42
C LYS A 99 -8.85 -12.22 -21.43
N ASN A 100 -7.57 -12.07 -21.11
CA ASN A 100 -6.60 -11.44 -22.01
C ASN A 100 -5.66 -12.51 -22.61
N PRO A 101 -5.71 -12.76 -23.92
CA PRO A 101 -4.89 -13.77 -24.58
C PRO A 101 -3.40 -13.39 -24.66
N HIS A 102 -2.99 -12.17 -24.30
CA HIS A 102 -1.58 -11.84 -24.10
C HIS A 102 -1.05 -12.27 -22.72
N ASN A 103 -1.95 -12.50 -21.75
CA ASN A 103 -1.59 -12.78 -20.35
C ASN A 103 -1.84 -14.24 -19.95
N TYR A 104 -2.82 -14.91 -20.53
CA TYR A 104 -3.12 -16.33 -20.26
C TYR A 104 -2.61 -17.28 -21.36
N PRO A 105 -1.85 -18.34 -21.02
CA PRO A 105 -1.70 -18.92 -19.67
C PRO A 105 -0.48 -18.44 -18.88
N TRP A 106 0.39 -17.60 -19.45
CA TRP A 106 1.75 -17.37 -18.93
C TRP A 106 1.81 -16.76 -17.52
N PHE A 107 0.81 -15.95 -17.15
CA PHE A 107 0.74 -15.29 -15.83
C PHE A 107 -0.22 -15.97 -14.85
N GLU A 108 -0.52 -17.26 -15.04
CA GLU A 108 -1.52 -17.99 -14.24
C GLU A 108 -1.28 -18.00 -12.71
N LYS A 109 -0.01 -17.86 -12.29
CA LYS A 109 0.37 -17.82 -10.87
C LYS A 109 0.58 -16.41 -10.31
N CYS A 110 0.33 -15.38 -11.12
CA CYS A 110 0.37 -14.01 -10.67
C CYS A 110 -0.86 -13.72 -9.80
N LEU A 111 -0.65 -13.21 -8.58
CA LEU A 111 -1.74 -12.85 -7.67
C LEU A 111 -2.24 -11.41 -7.86
N GLY A 112 -1.37 -10.56 -8.39
CA GLY A 112 -1.66 -9.15 -8.62
C GLY A 112 -0.37 -8.35 -8.70
N ALA A 113 -0.43 -7.09 -8.29
CA ALA A 113 0.70 -6.16 -8.38
C ALA A 113 1.01 -5.52 -7.03
N MET A 114 2.26 -5.14 -6.88
CA MET A 114 2.78 -4.42 -5.73
C MET A 114 3.49 -3.17 -6.21
N ASP A 115 3.23 -2.07 -5.51
CA ASP A 115 3.96 -0.84 -5.74
C ASP A 115 3.85 0.09 -4.52
N ASN A 116 4.71 1.10 -4.53
CA ASN A 116 4.74 2.21 -3.59
C ASN A 116 3.88 3.36 -4.11
N THR A 117 3.23 4.09 -3.21
CA THR A 117 2.58 5.35 -3.55
C THR A 117 2.90 6.43 -2.54
N MET A 118 3.18 7.62 -3.06
CA MET A 118 3.37 8.80 -2.21
C MET A 118 2.01 9.40 -1.87
N ILE A 119 1.73 9.52 -0.58
CA ILE A 119 0.55 10.18 -0.02
C ILE A 119 1.01 11.44 0.70
N ASP A 120 0.28 12.54 0.53
CA ASP A 120 0.63 13.79 1.20
C ASP A 120 0.71 13.58 2.72
N ALA A 121 1.61 14.30 3.36
CA ALA A 121 1.84 14.13 4.78
C ALA A 121 2.12 15.45 5.50
N ALA A 122 1.85 15.45 6.80
CA ALA A 122 2.33 16.47 7.71
C ALA A 122 3.44 15.89 8.58
N ALA A 123 4.65 16.44 8.48
CA ALA A 123 5.78 16.02 9.32
C ALA A 123 6.25 17.20 10.17
N PRO A 124 6.55 17.00 11.46
CA PRO A 124 7.26 17.99 12.26
C PRO A 124 8.60 18.33 11.60
N SER A 125 9.10 19.55 11.76
CA SER A 125 10.34 20.01 11.11
C SER A 125 11.52 19.05 11.30
N ARG A 126 11.63 18.43 12.49
CA ARG A 126 12.67 17.44 12.82
C ARG A 126 12.64 16.16 11.95
N LEU A 127 11.47 15.79 11.43
CA LEU A 127 11.28 14.62 10.55
C LEU A 127 11.11 15.03 9.08
N SER A 128 11.08 16.32 8.77
CA SER A 128 10.73 16.83 7.43
C SER A 128 11.63 16.27 6.32
N ASN A 129 12.91 16.01 6.58
CA ASN A 129 13.82 15.40 5.62
C ASN A 129 13.42 13.96 5.26
N ALA A 130 12.97 13.17 6.23
CA ALA A 130 12.53 11.79 6.00
C ALA A 130 11.21 11.70 5.21
N TYR A 131 10.41 12.75 5.24
CA TYR A 131 9.14 12.84 4.51
C TYR A 131 9.24 13.66 3.22
N ARG A 132 10.43 14.16 2.87
CA ARG A 132 10.59 14.99 1.68
C ARG A 132 10.77 14.10 0.46
N ASN A 133 9.89 14.23 -0.52
CA ASN A 133 10.04 13.54 -1.80
C ASN A 133 11.02 14.27 -2.73
N HIS A 134 11.35 13.65 -3.88
CA HIS A 134 12.25 14.22 -4.89
C HIS A 134 11.78 15.57 -5.47
N ARG A 135 10.49 15.92 -5.30
CA ARG A 135 9.90 17.20 -5.71
C ARG A 135 9.82 18.22 -4.57
N GLY A 136 10.44 17.94 -3.42
CA GLY A 136 10.46 18.82 -2.26
C GLY A 136 9.16 18.89 -1.46
N ARG A 137 8.15 18.07 -1.79
CA ARG A 137 6.87 18.01 -1.05
C ARG A 137 6.99 17.05 0.14
N ILE A 138 6.25 17.34 1.21
CA ILE A 138 6.15 16.46 2.37
C ILE A 138 5.09 15.38 2.08
N ALA A 139 5.55 14.14 1.96
CA ALA A 139 4.73 12.98 1.65
C ALA A 139 5.28 11.74 2.37
N GLN A 140 4.38 10.83 2.74
CA GLN A 140 4.74 9.51 3.25
C GLN A 140 4.66 8.51 2.10
N ASN A 141 5.62 7.59 2.03
CA ASN A 141 5.48 6.44 1.14
C ASN A 141 4.60 5.38 1.80
N VAL A 142 3.77 4.74 0.99
CA VAL A 142 2.88 3.65 1.38
C VAL A 142 3.09 2.52 0.41
N LEU A 143 3.47 1.35 0.93
CA LEU A 143 3.61 0.14 0.12
C LEU A 143 2.29 -0.62 0.14
N CYS A 144 1.77 -0.99 -1.03
CA CYS A 144 0.55 -1.78 -1.13
C CYS A 144 0.71 -2.93 -2.10
N LEU A 145 -0.01 -4.02 -1.81
CA LEU A 145 -0.27 -5.10 -2.77
C LEU A 145 -1.76 -5.07 -3.11
N CYS A 146 -2.12 -5.22 -4.38
CA CYS A 146 -3.51 -5.38 -4.79
C CYS A 146 -3.71 -6.63 -5.65
N ASP A 147 -4.92 -7.17 -5.62
CA ASP A 147 -5.35 -8.21 -6.55
C ASP A 147 -5.93 -7.61 -7.83
N PHE A 148 -6.24 -8.47 -8.79
CA PHE A 148 -6.83 -8.06 -10.06
C PHE A 148 -8.31 -7.61 -9.99
N ASN A 149 -8.92 -7.59 -8.79
CA ASN A 149 -10.21 -6.94 -8.55
C ASN A 149 -10.05 -5.51 -8.03
N MET A 150 -8.81 -4.98 -8.03
CA MET A 150 -8.44 -3.70 -7.43
C MET A 150 -8.73 -3.67 -5.93
N LYS A 151 -8.62 -4.80 -5.23
CA LYS A 151 -8.69 -4.86 -3.76
C LYS A 151 -7.28 -4.90 -3.18
N PHE A 152 -7.03 -4.11 -2.15
CA PHE A 152 -5.79 -4.18 -1.40
C PHE A 152 -5.72 -5.51 -0.64
N THR A 153 -4.60 -6.22 -0.77
CA THR A 153 -4.34 -7.48 -0.05
C THR A 153 -3.32 -7.30 1.07
N TYR A 154 -2.56 -6.20 1.02
CA TYR A 154 -1.62 -5.75 2.05
C TYR A 154 -1.41 -4.24 1.91
N VAL A 155 -1.26 -3.55 3.04
CA VAL A 155 -0.99 -2.11 3.12
C VAL A 155 0.00 -1.86 4.24
N TYR A 156 1.06 -1.10 3.96
CA TYR A 156 2.08 -0.73 4.94
C TYR A 156 2.32 0.78 4.90
N THR A 157 2.16 1.42 6.06
CA THR A 157 2.24 2.88 6.22
C THR A 157 3.32 3.23 7.26
N GLY A 158 4.13 4.25 6.98
CA GLY A 158 5.26 4.64 7.83
C GLY A 158 6.58 4.03 7.34
N TRP A 159 7.63 4.83 7.21
CA TRP A 159 8.91 4.41 6.63
C TRP A 159 9.88 3.91 7.69
N GLU A 160 10.38 2.67 7.52
CA GLU A 160 11.73 2.17 7.84
C GLU A 160 11.80 0.67 7.43
N GLY A 161 12.13 0.31 6.17
CA GLY A 161 12.50 -1.07 5.79
C GLY A 161 11.60 -1.85 4.79
N THR A 162 10.99 -1.18 3.81
CA THR A 162 9.74 -1.61 3.15
C THR A 162 9.72 -2.89 2.28
N ALA A 163 10.83 -3.47 1.83
CA ALA A 163 10.76 -4.79 1.15
C ALA A 163 10.74 -5.97 2.13
N HIS A 164 11.37 -5.81 3.30
CA HIS A 164 11.48 -6.88 4.28
C HIS A 164 10.12 -7.21 4.90
N ASP A 165 9.30 -6.19 5.18
CA ASP A 165 8.01 -6.39 5.84
C ASP A 165 6.94 -6.99 4.90
N ALA A 166 7.02 -6.68 3.60
CA ALA A 166 6.21 -7.37 2.61
C ALA A 166 6.62 -8.85 2.48
N ARG A 167 7.92 -9.20 2.62
CA ARG A 167 8.35 -10.61 2.63
C ARG A 167 7.70 -11.39 3.76
N VAL A 168 7.63 -10.83 4.97
CA VAL A 168 6.96 -11.48 6.10
C VAL A 168 5.50 -11.80 5.79
N PHE A 169 4.80 -10.88 5.11
CA PHE A 169 3.43 -11.15 4.63
C PHE A 169 3.40 -12.24 3.55
N LEU A 170 4.35 -12.24 2.62
CA LEU A 170 4.43 -13.18 1.52
C LEU A 170 4.97 -14.55 1.93
N ASP A 171 5.62 -14.71 3.08
CA ASP A 171 6.22 -15.97 3.54
C ASP A 171 5.20 -17.11 3.63
N ALA A 172 3.96 -16.80 4.00
CA ALA A 172 2.86 -17.75 4.03
C ALA A 172 2.37 -18.22 2.63
N LEU A 173 2.84 -17.57 1.55
CA LEU A 173 2.51 -17.98 0.19
C LEU A 173 3.36 -19.17 -0.25
N SER A 174 2.71 -20.10 -0.94
CA SER A 174 3.42 -21.13 -1.72
C SER A 174 4.38 -20.49 -2.70
N ARG A 175 5.58 -21.08 -2.84
CA ARG A 175 6.65 -20.67 -3.77
C ARG A 175 6.21 -20.53 -5.23
N ARG A 176 5.05 -21.07 -5.58
CA ARG A 176 4.50 -21.03 -6.95
C ARG A 176 3.89 -19.68 -7.30
N TYR A 177 3.42 -18.91 -6.32
CA TYR A 177 2.70 -17.65 -6.55
C TYR A 177 3.61 -16.44 -6.34
N TYR A 178 3.36 -15.38 -7.11
CA TYR A 178 4.17 -14.16 -7.07
C TYR A 178 3.30 -12.91 -7.33
N TYR A 179 3.85 -11.75 -7.00
CA TYR A 179 3.32 -10.44 -7.37
C TYR A 179 4.25 -9.78 -8.40
N LEU A 180 3.67 -9.04 -9.34
CA LEU A 180 4.44 -8.16 -10.20
C LEU A 180 4.88 -6.93 -9.40
N VAL A 181 6.13 -6.53 -9.58
CA VAL A 181 6.72 -5.35 -8.94
C VAL A 181 7.31 -4.42 -9.98
N ASP A 182 7.52 -3.16 -9.61
CA ASP A 182 8.27 -2.21 -10.43
C ASP A 182 9.76 -2.60 -10.55
N PHE A 183 10.47 -2.04 -11.54
CA PHE A 183 11.88 -2.32 -11.82
C PHE A 183 12.82 -1.93 -10.67
N ALA A 184 12.38 -1.02 -9.79
CA ALA A 184 13.13 -0.60 -8.60
C ALA A 184 13.22 -1.70 -7.53
N PHE A 185 12.40 -2.75 -7.63
CA PHE A 185 12.43 -3.88 -6.71
C PHE A 185 13.35 -4.99 -7.22
N PRO A 186 14.10 -5.65 -6.32
CA PRO A 186 14.96 -6.75 -6.71
C PRO A 186 14.12 -7.93 -7.23
N CYS A 187 14.69 -8.68 -8.18
CA CYS A 187 14.11 -9.94 -8.62
C CYS A 187 14.47 -11.02 -7.61
N ILE A 188 13.60 -11.22 -6.62
CA ILE A 188 13.77 -12.21 -5.53
C ILE A 188 12.46 -12.97 -5.35
N GLU A 189 12.49 -14.08 -4.60
CA GLU A 189 11.33 -14.96 -4.40
C GLU A 189 10.03 -14.17 -4.13
N LYS A 190 8.97 -14.48 -4.91
CA LYS A 190 7.63 -13.88 -4.89
C LYS A 190 7.51 -12.45 -5.44
N PHE A 191 8.60 -11.82 -5.85
CA PHE A 191 8.61 -10.50 -6.50
C PHE A 191 9.17 -10.58 -7.93
N MET A 192 8.31 -10.33 -8.91
CA MET A 192 8.67 -10.42 -10.33
C MET A 192 8.75 -9.02 -10.98
N PRO A 193 9.95 -8.44 -11.09
CA PRO A 193 10.16 -7.19 -11.82
C PRO A 193 10.19 -7.42 -13.34
N PRO A 194 10.04 -6.36 -14.14
CA PRO A 194 10.30 -6.40 -15.58
C PRO A 194 11.80 -6.60 -15.86
N TYR A 195 12.16 -6.83 -17.12
CA TYR A 195 13.57 -6.81 -17.52
C TYR A 195 14.13 -5.39 -17.47
N PRO A 196 15.29 -5.16 -16.81
CA PRO A 196 15.96 -3.87 -16.85
C PRO A 196 16.38 -3.49 -18.27
N ARG A 197 16.34 -2.19 -18.58
CA ARG A 197 16.92 -1.56 -19.80
C ARG A 197 16.26 -1.90 -21.15
N GLU A 198 15.32 -2.85 -21.21
CA GLU A 198 14.39 -3.00 -22.33
C GLU A 198 13.19 -2.08 -22.08
N ARG A 199 13.35 -0.77 -22.37
CA ARG A 199 12.28 0.21 -22.10
C ARG A 199 11.10 -0.06 -23.02
N TYR A 200 10.03 -0.57 -22.43
CA TYR A 200 8.68 -0.41 -22.93
C TYR A 200 8.12 0.89 -22.33
N HIS A 201 7.87 1.91 -23.15
CA HIS A 201 7.05 3.04 -22.72
C HIS A 201 5.60 2.77 -23.14
N GLN A 202 4.64 3.10 -22.28
CA GLN A 202 3.22 2.89 -22.57
C GLN A 202 2.75 3.67 -23.82
N SER A 203 3.45 4.76 -24.17
CA SER A 203 3.31 5.49 -25.43
C SER A 203 3.60 4.65 -26.68
N ASP A 204 4.41 3.59 -26.56
CA ASP A 204 4.77 2.73 -27.69
C ASP A 204 3.65 1.71 -28.03
N ARG A 205 2.62 1.62 -27.17
CA ARG A 205 1.47 0.70 -27.31
C ARG A 205 0.64 0.95 -28.57
N TYR A 206 0.68 2.17 -29.10
CA TYR A 206 -0.17 2.62 -30.21
C TYR A 206 0.58 2.83 -31.52
N SER A 207 1.91 2.66 -31.55
CA SER A 207 2.73 2.99 -32.73
C SER A 207 2.92 1.86 -33.73
N GLY A 208 2.16 0.76 -33.66
CA GLY A 208 2.42 -0.42 -34.51
C GLY A 208 3.85 -0.94 -34.37
N ARG A 209 4.45 -0.75 -33.18
CA ARG A 209 5.82 -1.11 -32.87
C ARG A 209 5.92 -2.64 -32.86
N GLN A 210 6.77 -3.18 -33.72
CA GLN A 210 7.13 -4.58 -33.65
C GLN A 210 7.98 -4.85 -32.40
N PHE A 211 7.59 -5.83 -31.59
CA PHE A 211 8.35 -6.20 -30.41
C PHE A 211 9.75 -6.68 -30.80
N ARG A 212 10.78 -6.18 -30.11
CA ARG A 212 12.19 -6.47 -30.42
C ARG A 212 12.63 -7.87 -30.01
N GLY A 213 11.83 -8.54 -29.18
CA GLY A 213 12.07 -9.90 -28.71
C GLY A 213 11.16 -10.30 -27.56
N TYR A 214 11.40 -11.49 -27.01
CA TYR A 214 10.57 -12.06 -25.96
C TYR A 214 10.61 -11.26 -24.64
N LYS A 215 11.72 -10.56 -24.35
CA LYS A 215 11.84 -9.67 -23.18
C LYS A 215 10.98 -8.42 -23.31
N ASP A 216 10.94 -7.83 -24.50
CA ASP A 216 10.12 -6.64 -24.81
C ASP A 216 8.63 -6.99 -24.70
N TYR A 217 8.22 -8.13 -25.26
CA TYR A 217 6.85 -8.64 -25.14
C TYR A 217 6.47 -8.99 -23.69
N PHE A 218 7.39 -9.61 -22.94
CA PHE A 218 7.18 -9.83 -21.51
C PHE A 218 6.97 -8.52 -20.74
N ASN A 219 7.79 -7.50 -20.99
CA ASN A 219 7.65 -6.19 -20.36
C ASN A 219 6.30 -5.55 -20.70
N PHE A 220 5.82 -5.70 -21.94
CA PHE A 220 4.47 -5.27 -22.33
C PHE A 220 3.36 -5.94 -21.49
N CYS A 221 3.37 -7.27 -21.40
CA CYS A 221 2.41 -8.02 -20.58
C CYS A 221 2.52 -7.65 -19.09
N HIS A 222 3.75 -7.55 -18.59
CA HIS A 222 4.06 -7.16 -17.22
C HIS A 222 3.47 -5.77 -16.92
N SER A 223 3.79 -4.75 -17.70
CA SER A 223 3.25 -3.40 -17.52
C SER A 223 1.72 -3.38 -17.62
N SER A 224 1.12 -4.15 -18.54
CA SER A 224 -0.34 -4.23 -18.65
C SER A 224 -1.00 -4.81 -17.39
N LEU A 225 -0.37 -5.79 -16.74
CA LEU A 225 -0.88 -6.40 -15.51
C LEU A 225 -0.54 -5.54 -14.29
N HIS A 226 0.66 -4.97 -14.23
CA HIS A 226 1.14 -4.14 -13.12
C HIS A 226 0.34 -2.84 -12.99
N ASN A 227 -0.07 -2.22 -14.10
CA ASN A 227 -0.97 -1.05 -14.13
C ASN A 227 -2.29 -1.21 -13.34
N ILE A 228 -2.65 -2.42 -12.88
CA ILE A 228 -3.74 -2.57 -11.91
C ILE A 228 -3.48 -1.83 -10.58
N ILE A 229 -2.25 -1.81 -10.06
CA ILE A 229 -1.94 -1.17 -8.78
C ILE A 229 -1.95 0.36 -8.90
N GLU A 230 -1.38 0.89 -9.98
CA GLU A 230 -1.37 2.33 -10.29
C GLU A 230 -2.82 2.87 -10.35
N ARG A 231 -3.67 2.23 -11.15
CA ARG A 231 -5.10 2.59 -11.20
C ARG A 231 -5.82 2.41 -9.87
N THR A 232 -5.43 1.43 -9.06
CA THR A 232 -6.02 1.24 -7.73
C THR A 232 -5.64 2.41 -6.81
N PHE A 233 -4.42 2.94 -6.92
CA PHE A 233 -4.00 4.15 -6.20
C PHE A 233 -4.73 5.40 -6.67
N GLU A 234 -4.85 5.60 -7.97
CA GLU A 234 -5.62 6.73 -8.53
C GLU A 234 -7.06 6.69 -8.05
N LEU A 235 -7.70 5.53 -8.14
CA LEU A 235 -9.06 5.31 -7.65
C LEU A 235 -9.18 5.62 -6.14
N LEU A 236 -8.21 5.17 -5.33
CA LEU A 236 -8.18 5.44 -3.90
C LEU A 236 -8.07 6.94 -3.60
N LYS A 237 -7.13 7.64 -4.26
CA LYS A 237 -6.88 9.09 -4.06
C LYS A 237 -8.03 9.94 -4.58
N ASN A 238 -8.61 9.58 -5.72
CA ASN A 238 -9.75 10.29 -6.30
C ASN A 238 -11.00 10.16 -5.42
N ARG A 239 -11.22 8.99 -4.83
CA ARG A 239 -12.33 8.75 -3.91
C ARG A 239 -12.11 9.44 -2.56
N PHE A 240 -10.90 9.34 -2.01
CA PHE A 240 -10.57 9.86 -0.69
C PHE A 240 -9.61 11.04 -0.80
N GLN A 241 -10.15 12.19 -1.15
CA GLN A 241 -9.39 13.44 -1.33
C GLN A 241 -8.59 13.87 -0.09
N ILE A 242 -8.96 13.36 1.10
CA ILE A 242 -8.17 13.55 2.33
C ILE A 242 -6.74 13.01 2.22
N LEU A 243 -6.48 12.07 1.31
CA LEU A 243 -5.14 11.54 1.02
C LEU A 243 -4.29 12.48 0.15
N ASN A 244 -4.93 13.38 -0.61
CA ASN A 244 -4.27 14.42 -1.42
C ASN A 244 -4.09 15.74 -0.66
N ALA A 245 -4.72 15.87 0.51
CA ALA A 245 -4.68 17.06 1.35
C ALA A 245 -4.65 16.62 2.83
N MET A 246 -3.59 15.89 3.18
CA MET A 246 -3.48 15.23 4.47
C MET A 246 -3.54 16.27 5.61
N PRO A 247 -4.50 16.13 6.55
CA PRO A 247 -4.56 17.02 7.70
C PRO A 247 -3.29 16.94 8.54
N ARG A 248 -3.00 17.99 9.31
CA ARG A 248 -1.85 18.08 10.21
C ARG A 248 -1.99 17.19 11.45
N TYR A 249 -2.11 15.89 11.23
CA TYR A 249 -2.09 14.88 12.27
C TYR A 249 -0.67 14.39 12.53
N ARG A 250 -0.45 13.76 13.69
CA ARG A 250 0.80 13.02 13.93
C ARG A 250 0.97 11.90 12.89
N PRO A 251 2.19 11.56 12.47
CA PRO A 251 2.42 10.55 11.43
C PRO A 251 1.71 9.22 11.66
N THR A 252 1.70 8.71 12.90
CA THR A 252 0.98 7.48 13.27
C THR A 252 -0.50 7.54 12.91
N ARG A 253 -1.14 8.69 13.15
CA ARG A 253 -2.57 8.89 12.83
C ARG A 253 -2.79 9.05 11.33
N GLN A 254 -1.85 9.62 10.59
CA GLN A 254 -1.92 9.69 9.13
C GLN A 254 -1.82 8.29 8.51
N GLY A 255 -0.93 7.43 9.02
CA GLY A 255 -0.85 6.02 8.61
C GLY A 255 -2.16 5.27 8.84
N MET A 256 -2.74 5.38 10.05
CA MET A 256 -4.06 4.81 10.35
C MET A 256 -5.16 5.31 9.40
N LEU A 257 -5.12 6.59 9.00
CA LEU A 257 -6.08 7.17 8.07
C LEU A 257 -5.95 6.53 6.69
N VAL A 258 -4.72 6.35 6.18
CA VAL A 258 -4.46 5.65 4.91
C VAL A 258 -5.02 4.23 4.98
N THR A 259 -4.69 3.47 6.02
CA THR A 259 -5.18 2.10 6.20
C THR A 259 -6.71 2.04 6.29
N ALA A 260 -7.34 3.01 6.96
CA ALA A 260 -8.80 3.12 7.04
C ALA A 260 -9.43 3.39 5.65
N CYS A 261 -8.83 4.26 4.83
CA CYS A 261 -9.26 4.50 3.45
C CYS A 261 -9.14 3.24 2.59
N CYS A 262 -8.02 2.51 2.67
CA CYS A 262 -7.85 1.24 1.96
C CYS A 262 -8.87 0.17 2.41
N THR A 263 -9.16 0.12 3.71
CA THR A 263 -10.18 -0.79 4.26
C THR A 263 -11.56 -0.46 3.72
N LEU A 264 -11.94 0.83 3.74
CA LEU A 264 -13.22 1.27 3.23
C LEU A 264 -13.35 1.05 1.71
N HIS A 265 -12.28 1.28 0.95
CA HIS A 265 -12.21 0.93 -0.48
C HIS A 265 -12.54 -0.55 -0.71
N ASN A 266 -11.89 -1.46 0.01
CA ASN A 266 -12.14 -2.90 -0.10
C ASN A 266 -13.58 -3.30 0.27
N LEU A 267 -14.15 -2.65 1.29
CA LEU A 267 -15.55 -2.85 1.67
C LEU A 267 -16.48 -2.44 0.53
N ILE A 268 -16.31 -1.24 -0.02
CA ILE A 268 -17.11 -0.74 -1.15
C ILE A 268 -16.96 -1.68 -2.36
N ARG A 269 -15.74 -2.14 -2.66
CA ARG A 269 -15.50 -3.14 -3.71
C ARG A 269 -16.23 -4.46 -3.48
N THR A 270 -16.61 -4.77 -2.25
CA THR A 270 -17.30 -6.01 -1.90
C THR A 270 -18.82 -5.84 -1.93
N VAL A 271 -19.33 -4.69 -1.48
CA VAL A 271 -20.79 -4.46 -1.32
C VAL A 271 -21.42 -3.68 -2.48
N THR A 272 -20.63 -2.99 -3.30
CA THR A 272 -21.12 -2.10 -4.37
C THR A 272 -20.44 -2.42 -5.70
N PRO A 273 -20.98 -3.37 -6.50
CA PRO A 273 -20.39 -3.74 -7.79
C PRO A 273 -20.54 -2.65 -8.87
N ASN A 274 -21.54 -1.78 -8.77
CA ASN A 274 -21.86 -0.72 -9.75
C ASN A 274 -21.39 0.68 -9.31
N ASP A 275 -20.34 0.76 -8.52
CA ASP A 275 -19.84 2.06 -8.06
C ASP A 275 -19.15 2.84 -9.19
N GLU A 276 -19.56 4.10 -9.35
CA GLU A 276 -19.20 4.96 -10.48
C GLU A 276 -17.70 5.21 -10.61
N PHE A 277 -17.00 5.39 -9.48
CA PHE A 277 -15.55 5.57 -9.48
C PHE A 277 -14.84 4.33 -10.01
N ILE A 278 -15.33 3.14 -9.65
CA ILE A 278 -14.78 1.88 -10.18
C ILE A 278 -15.11 1.72 -11.65
N GLN A 279 -16.33 2.03 -12.08
CA GLN A 279 -16.70 1.95 -13.48
C GLN A 279 -15.85 2.90 -14.33
N ALA A 280 -15.61 4.12 -13.86
CA ALA A 280 -14.69 5.06 -14.51
C ALA A 280 -13.26 4.51 -14.57
N ALA A 281 -12.72 3.98 -13.48
CA ALA A 281 -11.37 3.38 -13.45
C ALA A 281 -11.24 2.11 -14.33
N LEU A 282 -12.33 1.36 -14.51
CA LEU A 282 -12.39 0.24 -15.43
C LEU A 282 -12.55 0.71 -16.89
N ALA A 283 -13.29 1.78 -17.16
CA ALA A 283 -13.49 2.34 -18.50
C ALA A 283 -12.20 2.97 -19.05
N LEU A 284 -11.38 3.58 -18.18
CA LEU A 284 -10.04 4.08 -18.52
C LEU A 284 -9.05 2.96 -18.90
N GLN A 285 -9.42 1.66 -18.82
CA GLN A 285 -8.64 0.57 -19.41
C GLN A 285 -8.38 0.74 -20.92
N PHE A 286 -9.16 1.59 -21.59
CA PHE A 286 -9.09 1.83 -23.03
C PHE A 286 -8.46 3.17 -23.43
N SER A 287 -8.03 4.02 -22.49
CA SER A 287 -7.52 5.37 -22.81
C SER A 287 -6.45 5.87 -21.81
N GLU A 288 -5.17 5.81 -22.23
CA GLU A 288 -4.02 6.68 -21.81
C GLU A 288 -3.58 6.64 -20.31
N GLU A 289 -2.40 7.07 -19.82
CA GLU A 289 -1.05 7.45 -20.30
C GLU A 289 -0.06 7.48 -19.07
N ASN A 290 1.19 7.04 -19.28
CA ASN A 290 2.49 7.33 -18.62
C ASN A 290 2.62 7.85 -17.16
N THR A 291 3.61 7.30 -16.43
CA THR A 291 4.69 8.09 -15.77
C THR A 291 6.00 7.27 -15.64
N THR A 292 7.14 7.91 -15.97
CA THR A 292 8.49 7.37 -15.82
C THR A 292 9.09 7.74 -14.45
N GLY A 293 9.63 6.76 -13.73
CA GLY A 293 10.49 6.95 -12.56
C GLY A 293 11.85 6.31 -12.81
N ASN A 294 12.94 7.01 -12.51
CA ASN A 294 14.29 6.47 -12.44
C ASN A 294 14.55 6.10 -10.97
N SER A 295 15.09 4.92 -10.65
CA SER A 295 15.64 4.64 -9.32
C SER A 295 16.62 3.47 -9.29
N GLU A 296 17.60 3.61 -8.41
CA GLU A 296 18.77 2.75 -8.22
C GLU A 296 18.42 1.42 -7.54
N VAL A 297 19.23 0.41 -7.84
CA VAL A 297 19.04 -1.00 -7.47
C VAL A 297 19.60 -1.28 -6.08
N VAL A 298 18.80 -1.91 -5.21
CA VAL A 298 19.28 -2.48 -3.94
C VAL A 298 19.24 -4.00 -4.05
N ASP A 299 20.41 -4.63 -3.97
CA ASP A 299 20.65 -6.06 -4.05
C ASP A 299 20.61 -6.70 -2.65
N MET A 300 19.87 -7.80 -2.47
CA MET A 300 20.05 -8.72 -1.34
C MET A 300 19.61 -10.17 -1.65
N SER A 301 20.57 -11.09 -1.51
CA SER A 301 20.56 -12.57 -1.50
C SER A 301 20.47 -13.32 -2.86
N HIS A 302 21.55 -14.06 -3.17
CA HIS A 302 21.89 -14.61 -4.49
C HIS A 302 21.01 -15.82 -4.92
N GLU A 303 20.63 -16.72 -4.01
CA GLU A 303 19.95 -17.97 -4.39
C GLU A 303 18.44 -17.81 -4.68
N SER A 304 17.74 -16.95 -3.92
CA SER A 304 16.30 -16.69 -4.16
C SER A 304 16.06 -15.84 -5.43
N ALA A 305 17.06 -15.06 -5.82
CA ALA A 305 17.04 -14.22 -7.00
C ALA A 305 17.14 -15.01 -8.30
N GLU A 306 18.02 -16.01 -8.34
CA GLU A 306 18.21 -16.88 -9.50
C GLU A 306 16.96 -17.68 -9.85
N ALA A 307 16.26 -18.22 -8.85
CA ALA A 307 15.02 -18.96 -9.06
C ALA A 307 13.91 -18.08 -9.66
N MET A 308 13.73 -16.88 -9.11
CA MET A 308 12.71 -15.94 -9.60
C MET A 308 13.04 -15.42 -11.00
N ALA A 309 14.32 -15.10 -11.27
CA ALA A 309 14.79 -14.73 -12.58
C ALA A 309 14.58 -15.86 -13.60
N SER A 310 14.88 -17.10 -13.24
CA SER A 310 14.65 -18.27 -14.10
C SER A 310 13.17 -18.47 -14.43
N GLN A 311 12.28 -18.28 -13.46
CA GLN A 311 10.84 -18.32 -13.69
C GLN A 311 10.37 -17.17 -14.60
N ARG A 312 10.88 -15.94 -14.40
CA ARG A 312 10.61 -14.81 -15.29
C ARG A 312 11.06 -15.12 -16.71
N ASP A 313 12.26 -15.66 -16.88
CA ASP A 313 12.84 -15.98 -18.17
C ASP A 313 12.05 -17.09 -18.90
N ALA A 314 11.59 -18.12 -18.17
CA ALA A 314 10.70 -19.14 -18.70
C ALA A 314 9.37 -18.56 -19.19
N ILE A 315 8.73 -17.69 -18.39
CA ILE A 315 7.48 -17.00 -18.77
C ILE A 315 7.71 -16.14 -20.01
N ALA A 316 8.79 -15.35 -20.02
CA ALA A 316 9.12 -14.44 -21.11
C ALA A 316 9.33 -15.18 -22.44
N ILE A 317 10.10 -16.28 -22.43
CA ILE A 317 10.34 -17.10 -23.63
C ILE A 317 9.03 -17.70 -24.15
N LEU A 318 8.19 -18.23 -23.25
CA LEU A 318 6.92 -18.85 -23.65
C LEU A 318 5.92 -17.83 -24.18
N CYS A 319 5.80 -16.66 -23.56
CA CYS A 319 4.87 -15.62 -24.03
C CYS A 319 5.37 -14.94 -25.29
N GLY A 320 6.68 -14.71 -25.41
CA GLY A 320 7.31 -14.11 -26.58
C GLY A 320 7.22 -14.98 -27.83
N LYS A 321 7.40 -16.31 -27.74
CA LYS A 321 7.27 -17.21 -28.90
C LYS A 321 5.87 -17.14 -29.52
N VAL A 322 4.83 -17.27 -28.70
CA VAL A 322 3.44 -17.26 -29.15
C VAL A 322 2.98 -15.85 -29.55
N GLY A 323 3.36 -14.83 -28.77
CA GLY A 323 3.00 -13.44 -29.01
C GLY A 323 3.57 -12.88 -30.32
N LEU A 324 4.87 -13.12 -30.58
CA LEU A 324 5.54 -12.66 -31.79
C LEU A 324 5.04 -13.40 -33.05
N GLU A 325 4.69 -14.68 -32.94
CA GLU A 325 4.08 -15.44 -34.04
C GLU A 325 2.68 -14.89 -34.38
N ASN A 326 1.84 -14.64 -33.38
CA ASN A 326 0.50 -14.09 -33.59
C ASN A 326 0.52 -12.66 -34.14
N GLU A 327 1.44 -11.81 -33.69
CA GLU A 327 1.60 -10.45 -34.22
C GLU A 327 2.11 -10.46 -35.67
N ARG A 328 3.05 -11.35 -36.02
CA ARG A 328 3.48 -11.52 -37.42
C ARG A 328 2.32 -11.97 -38.31
N VAL A 329 1.46 -12.87 -37.83
CA VAL A 329 0.27 -13.31 -38.56
C VAL A 329 -0.73 -12.17 -38.69
N GLU A 330 -1.00 -11.40 -37.63
CA GLU A 330 -1.94 -10.28 -37.67
C GLU A 330 -1.47 -9.12 -38.57
N VAL A 331 -0.17 -8.79 -38.53
CA VAL A 331 0.46 -7.83 -39.46
C VAL A 331 0.40 -8.38 -40.89
N TYR A 332 0.71 -9.66 -41.10
CA TYR A 332 0.60 -10.29 -42.42
C TYR A 332 -0.83 -10.26 -42.95
N PHE A 333 -1.84 -10.54 -42.11
CA PHE A 333 -3.25 -10.42 -42.50
C PHE A 333 -3.65 -8.97 -42.81
N LYS A 334 -3.22 -8.00 -41.99
CA LYS A 334 -3.48 -6.57 -42.26
C LYS A 334 -2.77 -6.06 -43.52
N THR A 335 -1.57 -6.54 -43.83
CA THR A 335 -0.81 -6.14 -45.03
C THR A 335 -1.28 -6.87 -46.29
N VAL A 336 -1.62 -8.16 -46.20
CA VAL A 336 -2.00 -9.00 -47.36
C VAL A 336 -3.50 -8.90 -47.68
N TYR A 337 -4.36 -8.82 -46.66
CA TYR A 337 -5.81 -8.75 -46.84
C TYR A 337 -6.41 -7.35 -46.61
N GLY A 338 -5.67 -6.43 -45.99
CA GLY A 338 -6.08 -5.01 -45.87
C GLY A 338 -6.07 -4.24 -47.20
N PHE A 339 -5.51 -4.81 -48.27
CA PHE A 339 -5.62 -4.24 -49.62
C PHE A 339 -6.91 -4.63 -50.37
N VAL A 340 -7.75 -5.51 -49.79
CA VAL A 340 -8.95 -6.04 -50.48
C VAL A 340 -10.26 -5.40 -49.98
N ILE A 341 -10.22 -4.53 -48.96
CA ILE A 341 -11.41 -3.80 -48.49
C ILE A 341 -11.19 -2.29 -48.60
N PHE A 342 -11.00 -1.81 -49.83
CA PHE A 342 -11.30 -0.44 -50.24
C PHE A 342 -11.42 -0.40 -51.77
N ARG A 343 -12.59 -0.77 -52.29
CA ARG A 343 -13.12 -0.24 -53.54
C ARG A 343 -14.63 -0.35 -53.59
#